data_AF-A0A420Z9J0-F1
#
_entry.id   AF-A0A420Z9J0-F1
#
_cell.length_a   1.000
_cell.length_b   1.000
_cell.length_c   1.000
_cell.angle_alpha   90.00
_cell.angle_beta   90.00
_cell.angle_gamma   90.00
#
_symmetry.space_group_name_H-M   'P 1'
#
loop_
_entity.id
_entity.type
_entity.pdbx_description
1 polymer ?
#
loop_
_entity_poly.entity_id
_entity_poly.type
_entity_poly.pdbx_seq_one_letter_code
_entity_poly.pdbx_strand_id
1 'polypeptide(L)'
;KKAVYYLLSPITVLIIFLLYYYQTGDFWAYFHSGDNIHLNPFPFMVFFSHRSWIHSIWLEDIIYIYFIASLAVSRLFKKYKISVISVYPAIFLLSTFFVAHRDISRYLSPAYPFFVLAFAKPINQLSFKKVFLIILPAIFLYALNFCLGNTAPVADWTPYL
;
A
#
# COMPACT_ATOMS: atom_id res chain seq x y z
N LYS A 1 -1.54 -18.86 -23.76
CA LYS A 1 -2.85 -19.02 -23.06
C LYS A 1 -2.86 -18.42 -21.64
N LYS A 2 -1.85 -18.63 -20.77
CA LYS A 2 -1.81 -18.04 -19.41
C LYS A 2 -1.55 -16.51 -19.36
N ALA A 3 -0.99 -15.92 -20.41
CA ALA A 3 -0.65 -14.49 -20.42
C ALA A 3 -1.86 -13.54 -20.56
N VAL A 4 -3.02 -14.03 -21.02
CA VAL A 4 -4.24 -13.23 -21.19
C VAL A 4 -4.71 -12.63 -19.86
N TYR A 5 -4.52 -13.33 -18.74
CA TYR A 5 -4.90 -12.81 -17.43
C TYR A 5 -4.07 -11.59 -17.00
N TYR A 6 -2.83 -11.45 -17.47
CA TYR A 6 -2.03 -10.25 -17.22
C TYR A 6 -2.54 -9.03 -17.97
N LEU A 7 -3.33 -9.21 -19.04
CA LEU A 7 -3.99 -8.11 -19.74
C LEU A 7 -5.20 -7.58 -18.99
N LEU A 8 -5.76 -8.33 -18.03
CA LEU A 8 -6.91 -7.85 -17.25
C LEU A 8 -6.59 -6.56 -16.51
N SER A 9 -5.38 -6.41 -15.96
CA SER A 9 -4.96 -5.20 -15.25
C SER A 9 -4.94 -3.96 -16.16
N PRO A 10 -4.19 -3.91 -17.28
CA PRO A 10 -4.22 -2.75 -18.17
C PRO A 10 -5.58 -2.52 -18.80
N ILE A 11 -6.34 -3.58 -19.12
CA ILE A 11 -7.72 -3.45 -19.63
C ILE A 11 -8.62 -2.79 -18.58
N THR A 12 -8.49 -3.16 -17.31
CA THR A 12 -9.29 -2.57 -16.22
C THR A 12 -8.97 -1.10 -16.06
N VAL A 13 -7.69 -0.72 -16.09
CA VAL A 13 -7.26 0.69 -16.06
C VAL A 13 -7.84 1.46 -17.24
N LEU A 14 -7.78 0.89 -18.45
CA LEU A 14 -8.36 1.52 -19.64
C LEU A 14 -9.87 1.72 -19.51
N ILE A 15 -10.60 0.71 -19.00
CA ILE A 15 -12.05 0.79 -18.75
C ILE A 15 -12.37 1.91 -17.75
N ILE A 16 -11.56 2.07 -16.70
CA ILE A 16 -11.75 3.16 -15.72
C ILE A 16 -11.55 4.54 -16.36
N PHE A 17 -10.51 4.71 -17.18
CA PHE A 17 -10.30 6.00 -17.86
C PHE A 17 -11.37 6.28 -18.92
N LEU A 18 -11.88 5.25 -19.60
CA LEU A 18 -13.05 5.40 -20.47
C LEU A 18 -14.30 5.79 -19.67
N LEU A 19 -14.52 5.20 -18.50
CA LEU A 19 -15.62 5.59 -17.61
C LEU A 19 -15.52 7.07 -17.24
N TYR A 20 -14.33 7.55 -16.86
CA TYR A 20 -14.09 8.96 -16.59
C TYR A 20 -14.39 9.82 -17.82
N TYR A 21 -13.91 9.43 -18.99
CA TYR A 21 -14.23 10.15 -20.23
C TYR A 21 -15.73 10.26 -20.50
N TYR A 22 -16.50 9.19 -20.29
CA TYR A 22 -17.95 9.24 -20.48
C TYR A 22 -18.68 10.08 -19.42
N GLN A 23 -18.12 10.22 -18.22
CA GLN A 23 -18.73 11.01 -17.14
C GLN A 23 -18.36 12.50 -17.20
N THR A 24 -17.11 12.81 -17.51
CA THR A 24 -16.55 14.17 -17.39
C THR A 24 -16.14 14.79 -18.72
N GLY A 25 -16.13 14.02 -19.81
CA GLY A 25 -15.56 14.42 -21.10
C GLY A 25 -14.02 14.38 -21.14
N ASP A 26 -13.37 13.92 -20.08
CA ASP A 26 -11.90 13.94 -19.94
C ASP A 26 -11.35 12.56 -19.56
N PHE A 27 -10.56 11.98 -20.48
CA PHE A 27 -9.92 10.69 -20.30
C PHE A 27 -8.85 10.71 -19.20
N TRP A 28 -8.21 11.86 -18.99
CA TRP A 28 -7.17 12.07 -17.99
C TRP A 28 -7.69 12.72 -16.72
N ALA A 29 -9.01 12.75 -16.51
CA ALA A 29 -9.67 13.41 -15.38
C ALA A 29 -9.06 13.06 -14.03
N TYR A 30 -8.64 11.78 -13.85
CA TYR A 30 -7.92 11.36 -12.66
C TYR A 30 -6.71 12.27 -12.39
N PHE A 31 -5.80 12.45 -13.34
CA PHE A 31 -4.58 13.24 -13.15
C PHE A 31 -4.83 14.74 -12.96
N HIS A 32 -5.95 15.26 -13.45
CA HIS A 32 -6.31 16.66 -13.28
C HIS A 32 -6.89 16.99 -11.90
N SER A 33 -7.20 16.00 -11.05
CA SER A 33 -7.72 16.27 -9.70
C SER A 33 -6.67 16.87 -8.73
N GLY A 34 -5.38 16.91 -9.12
CA GLY A 34 -4.32 17.60 -8.40
C GLY A 34 -3.79 16.90 -7.14
N ASP A 35 -4.47 15.87 -6.65
CA ASP A 35 -4.16 15.19 -5.37
C ASP A 35 -3.63 13.75 -5.54
N ASN A 36 -3.25 13.36 -6.76
CA ASN A 36 -2.96 11.94 -7.07
C ASN A 36 -1.48 11.57 -6.98
N ILE A 37 -0.59 12.56 -6.82
CA ILE A 37 0.85 12.35 -6.84
C ILE A 37 1.42 12.69 -5.48
N HIS A 38 1.57 11.67 -4.64
CA HIS A 38 2.17 11.79 -3.31
C HIS A 38 3.68 11.56 -3.30
N LEU A 39 4.29 11.43 -4.48
CA LEU A 39 5.74 11.29 -4.62
C LEU A 39 6.43 12.63 -4.39
N ASN A 40 7.48 12.60 -3.58
CA ASN A 40 8.28 13.75 -3.23
C ASN A 40 9.76 13.48 -3.57
N PRO A 41 10.54 14.47 -4.01
CA PRO A 41 11.97 14.29 -4.26
C PRO A 41 12.77 13.91 -3.01
N PHE A 42 12.27 14.21 -1.80
CA PHE A 42 12.95 13.93 -0.55
C PHE A 42 12.36 12.70 0.16
N PRO A 43 13.21 11.81 0.69
CA PRO A 43 12.74 10.66 1.43
C PRO A 43 12.18 11.07 2.80
N PHE A 44 11.31 10.22 3.35
CA PHE A 44 10.72 10.32 4.68
C PHE A 44 9.85 11.57 4.92
N MET A 45 9.38 12.18 3.83
CA MET A 45 8.46 13.32 3.90
C MET A 45 7.14 13.02 4.62
N VAL A 46 6.81 11.73 4.79
CA VAL A 46 5.67 11.27 5.59
C VAL A 46 5.72 11.67 7.08
N PHE A 47 6.89 12.04 7.62
CA PHE A 47 7.00 12.49 9.01
C PHE A 47 6.73 13.99 9.21
N PHE A 48 6.45 14.73 8.13
CA PHE A 48 6.00 16.12 8.20
C PHE A 48 4.47 16.16 8.34
N SER A 49 3.99 16.08 9.58
CA SER A 49 2.57 15.94 9.95
C SER A 49 1.61 17.00 9.38
N HIS A 50 2.13 18.17 8.99
CA HIS A 50 1.35 19.28 8.45
C HIS A 50 0.95 19.14 6.98
N ARG A 51 1.42 18.10 6.26
CA ARG A 51 1.01 17.89 4.86
C ARG A 51 -0.36 17.24 4.77
N SER A 52 -1.02 17.46 3.62
CA SER A 52 -2.22 16.73 3.21
C SER A 52 -1.98 15.23 3.34
N TRP A 53 -3.00 14.47 3.75
CA TRP A 53 -2.98 13.01 3.92
C TRP A 53 -2.16 12.42 5.07
N ILE A 54 -1.52 13.24 5.90
CA ILE A 54 -0.80 12.77 7.10
C ILE A 54 -1.60 13.11 8.36
N HIS A 55 -1.91 14.40 8.54
CA HIS A 55 -2.80 14.98 9.57
C HIS A 55 -2.72 14.35 10.97
N SER A 56 -1.54 13.85 11.36
CA SER A 56 -1.32 13.16 12.63
C SER A 56 0.16 13.24 13.01
N ILE A 57 0.41 13.41 14.31
CA ILE A 57 1.75 13.29 14.90
C ILE A 57 2.09 11.85 15.29
N TRP A 58 1.08 11.00 15.42
CA TRP A 58 1.20 9.58 15.74
C TRP A 58 1.50 8.81 14.45
N LEU A 59 2.79 8.58 14.21
CA LEU A 59 3.37 7.97 13.01
C LEU A 59 4.34 6.81 13.34
N GLU A 60 4.30 6.32 14.59
CA GLU A 60 5.11 5.21 15.06
C GLU A 60 4.83 3.91 14.29
N ASP A 61 3.59 3.73 13.82
CA ASP A 61 3.19 2.62 12.96
C ASP A 61 3.99 2.61 11.65
N ILE A 62 4.24 3.78 11.06
CA ILE A 62 5.06 3.92 9.85
C ILE A 62 6.51 3.51 10.11
N ILE A 63 7.05 3.86 11.28
CA ILE A 63 8.40 3.41 11.68
C ILE A 63 8.44 1.89 11.76
N TYR A 64 7.44 1.26 12.38
CA TYR A 64 7.37 -0.20 12.47
C TYR A 64 7.21 -0.87 11.10
N ILE A 65 6.42 -0.27 10.20
CA ILE A 65 6.26 -0.73 8.82
C ILE A 65 7.61 -0.69 8.09
N TYR A 66 8.32 0.45 8.12
CA TYR A 66 9.63 0.55 7.46
C TYR A 66 10.66 -0.39 8.06
N PHE A 67 10.66 -0.55 9.37
CA PHE A 67 11.55 -1.47 10.05
C PHE A 67 11.31 -2.93 9.61
N ILE A 68 10.05 -3.40 9.67
CA ILE A 68 9.69 -4.78 9.29
C ILE A 68 9.96 -5.01 7.80
N ALA A 69 9.59 -4.08 6.93
CA ALA A 69 9.81 -4.17 5.49
C ALA A 69 11.31 -4.19 5.15
N SER A 70 12.11 -3.32 5.78
CA SER A 70 13.58 -3.30 5.59
C SER A 70 14.23 -4.60 6.07
N LEU A 71 13.77 -5.13 7.22
CA LEU A 71 14.24 -6.41 7.73
C LEU A 71 13.86 -7.57 6.80
N ALA A 72 12.65 -7.55 6.24
CA ALA A 72 12.20 -8.53 5.26
C ALA A 72 13.12 -8.50 4.02
N VAL A 73 13.29 -7.32 3.41
CA VAL A 73 14.12 -7.14 2.22
C VAL A 73 15.57 -7.58 2.48
N SER A 74 16.15 -7.19 3.61
CA SER A 74 17.50 -7.63 4.02
C SER A 74 17.63 -9.15 4.11
N ARG A 75 16.64 -9.83 4.71
CA ARG A 75 16.60 -11.30 4.78
C ARG A 75 16.48 -11.94 3.40
N LEU A 76 15.68 -11.37 2.50
CA LEU A 76 15.54 -11.84 1.13
C LEU A 76 16.85 -11.71 0.37
N PHE A 77 17.53 -10.56 0.42
CA PHE A 77 18.86 -10.39 -0.19
C PHE A 77 19.89 -11.37 0.40
N LYS A 78 19.87 -11.62 1.72
CA LYS A 78 20.78 -12.58 2.34
C LYS A 78 20.59 -14.00 1.77
N LYS A 79 19.33 -14.42 1.59
CA LYS A 79 18.97 -15.80 1.16
C LYS A 79 18.96 -16.00 -0.35
N TYR A 80 18.35 -15.08 -1.10
CA TYR A 80 18.08 -15.17 -2.53
C TYR A 80 18.98 -14.26 -3.39
N LYS A 81 19.91 -13.52 -2.76
CA LYS A 81 20.84 -12.60 -3.45
C LYS A 81 20.09 -11.59 -4.34
N ILE A 82 20.73 -11.10 -5.39
CA ILE A 82 20.13 -10.22 -6.39
C ILE A 82 19.28 -11.09 -7.33
N SER A 83 18.03 -11.32 -6.95
CA SER A 83 17.02 -12.01 -7.74
C SER A 83 15.71 -11.26 -7.69
N VAL A 84 14.75 -11.62 -8.57
CA VAL A 84 13.41 -11.00 -8.59
C VAL A 84 12.74 -11.04 -7.21
N ILE A 85 12.95 -12.12 -6.45
CA ILE A 85 12.39 -12.30 -5.09
C ILE A 85 12.87 -11.23 -4.11
N SER A 86 14.11 -10.75 -4.26
CA SER A 86 14.69 -9.70 -3.39
C SER A 86 14.49 -8.30 -3.97
N VAL A 87 14.68 -8.15 -5.28
CA VAL A 87 14.66 -6.84 -5.97
C VAL A 87 13.25 -6.28 -6.05
N TYR A 88 12.25 -7.11 -6.36
CA TYR A 88 10.86 -6.67 -6.47
C TYR A 88 10.36 -5.97 -5.19
N PRO A 89 10.38 -6.60 -4.00
CA PRO A 89 9.94 -5.92 -2.77
C PRO A 89 10.87 -4.76 -2.37
N ALA A 90 12.15 -4.78 -2.76
CA ALA A 90 13.07 -3.68 -2.49
C ALA A 90 12.73 -2.41 -3.28
N ILE A 91 12.30 -2.54 -4.54
CA ILE A 91 11.84 -1.41 -5.35
C ILE A 91 10.63 -0.76 -4.67
N PHE A 92 9.63 -1.54 -4.28
CA PHE A 92 8.46 -1.02 -3.56
C PHE A 92 8.86 -0.29 -2.27
N LEU A 93 9.73 -0.90 -1.45
CA LEU A 93 10.23 -0.27 -0.23
C LEU A 93 10.97 1.05 -0.52
N LEU A 94 11.89 1.04 -1.48
CA LEU A 94 12.65 2.23 -1.85
C LEU A 94 11.71 3.35 -2.33
N SER A 95 10.74 3.03 -3.19
CA SER A 95 9.75 4.00 -3.66
C SER A 95 8.93 4.58 -2.52
N THR A 96 8.54 3.77 -1.52
CA THR A 96 7.74 4.28 -0.39
C THR A 96 8.47 5.30 0.47
N PHE A 97 9.81 5.31 0.52
CA PHE A 97 10.53 6.37 1.22
C PHE A 97 10.22 7.75 0.65
N PHE A 98 9.90 7.84 -0.64
CA PHE A 98 9.59 9.10 -1.31
C PHE A 98 8.09 9.43 -1.30
N VAL A 99 7.26 8.62 -0.63
CA VAL A 99 5.82 8.87 -0.52
C VAL A 99 5.53 9.73 0.71
N ALA A 100 4.91 10.89 0.50
CA ALA A 100 4.48 11.81 1.55
C ALA A 100 3.00 11.55 1.94
N HIS A 101 2.68 10.31 2.33
CA HIS A 101 1.31 9.87 2.61
C HIS A 101 1.29 8.87 3.79
N ARG A 102 0.30 8.97 4.68
CA ARG A 102 0.23 8.12 5.89
C ARG A 102 0.10 6.62 5.59
N ASP A 103 -0.68 6.27 4.58
CA ASP A 103 -0.95 4.88 4.15
C ASP A 103 0.23 4.13 3.50
N ILE A 104 1.47 4.29 4.00
CA ILE A 104 2.67 3.58 3.50
C ILE A 104 2.47 2.07 3.39
N SER A 105 1.73 1.48 4.34
CA SER A 105 1.38 0.06 4.32
C SER A 105 0.69 -0.34 3.02
N ARG A 106 -0.22 0.48 2.47
CA ARG A 106 -0.96 0.19 1.24
C ARG A 106 -0.06 0.20 0.01
N TYR A 107 0.87 1.17 -0.07
CA TYR A 107 1.87 1.22 -1.14
C TYR A 107 2.81 0.00 -1.12
N LEU A 108 3.03 -0.60 0.06
CA LEU A 108 3.80 -1.83 0.22
C LEU A 108 3.00 -3.13 0.00
N SER A 109 1.68 -3.06 -0.17
CA SER A 109 0.84 -4.27 -0.28
C SER A 109 1.28 -5.27 -1.36
N PRO A 110 1.81 -4.86 -2.54
CA PRO A 110 2.31 -5.81 -3.53
C PRO A 110 3.55 -6.60 -3.05
N ALA A 111 4.29 -6.08 -2.07
CA ALA A 111 5.48 -6.70 -1.49
C ALA A 111 5.16 -7.67 -0.34
N TYR A 112 3.93 -7.68 0.19
CA TYR A 112 3.55 -8.47 1.36
C TYR A 112 3.81 -9.98 1.22
N PRO A 113 3.53 -10.65 0.08
CA PRO A 113 3.84 -12.06 -0.07
C PRO A 113 5.34 -12.37 0.15
N PHE A 114 6.22 -11.44 -0.26
CA PHE A 114 7.66 -11.56 -0.07
C PHE A 114 8.07 -11.33 1.39
N PHE A 115 7.36 -10.46 2.11
CA PHE A 115 7.58 -10.27 3.55
C PHE A 115 7.20 -11.53 4.33
N VAL A 116 6.06 -12.13 4.02
CA VAL A 116 5.67 -13.44 4.59
C VAL A 116 6.73 -14.50 4.28
N LEU A 117 7.24 -14.54 3.04
CA LEU A 117 8.33 -15.44 2.66
C LEU A 117 9.61 -15.20 3.48
N ALA A 118 10.00 -13.94 3.69
CA ALA A 118 11.17 -13.56 4.48
C ALA A 118 11.07 -14.00 5.96
N PHE A 119 9.84 -14.04 6.49
CA PHE A 119 9.53 -14.42 7.86
C PHE A 119 8.89 -15.81 7.98
N ALA A 120 8.96 -16.65 6.94
CA ALA A 120 8.27 -17.94 6.93
C ALA A 120 8.67 -18.85 8.11
N LYS A 121 9.94 -18.85 8.52
CA LYS A 121 10.41 -19.66 9.66
C LYS A 121 9.76 -19.24 10.99
N PRO A 122 9.88 -17.97 11.46
CA PRO A 122 9.24 -17.56 12.71
C PRO A 122 7.71 -17.60 12.65
N ILE A 123 7.09 -17.25 11.52
CA ILE A 123 5.62 -17.31 11.35
C ILE A 123 5.08 -18.74 11.53
N ASN A 124 5.84 -19.74 11.11
CA ASN A 124 5.43 -21.14 11.23
C ASN A 124 5.63 -21.75 12.63
N GLN A 125 6.25 -21.03 13.57
CA GLN A 125 6.42 -21.52 14.94
C GLN A 125 5.07 -21.56 15.67
N LEU A 126 4.88 -22.60 16.51
CA LEU A 126 3.64 -22.77 17.27
C LEU A 126 3.39 -21.58 18.22
N SER A 127 4.45 -21.02 18.80
CA SER A 127 4.37 -19.82 19.64
C SER A 127 3.78 -18.62 18.89
N PHE A 128 4.27 -18.36 17.67
CA PHE A 128 3.74 -17.31 16.81
C PHE A 128 2.26 -17.55 16.49
N LYS A 129 1.89 -18.78 16.08
CA LYS A 129 0.50 -19.12 15.76
C LYS A 129 -0.45 -18.92 16.94
N LYS A 130 -0.03 -19.30 18.15
CA LYS A 130 -0.81 -19.08 19.38
C LYS A 130 -1.03 -17.59 19.65
N VAL A 131 0.02 -16.78 19.57
CA VAL A 131 -0.08 -15.32 19.75
C VAL A 131 -0.96 -14.68 18.67
N PHE A 132 -0.79 -15.10 17.41
CA PHE A 132 -1.61 -14.62 16.30
C PHE A 132 -3.09 -14.94 16.50
N LEU A 133 -3.42 -16.15 16.97
CA LEU A 133 -4.80 -16.55 17.24
C LEU A 133 -5.44 -15.70 18.35
N ILE A 134 -4.68 -15.33 19.38
CA ILE A 134 -5.14 -14.45 20.46
C ILE A 134 -5.43 -13.04 19.94
N ILE A 135 -4.61 -12.53 19.01
CA ILE A 135 -4.73 -11.17 18.45
C ILE A 135 -5.77 -11.10 17.31
N LEU A 136 -6.13 -12.23 16.71
CA LEU A 136 -7.02 -12.30 15.55
C LEU A 136 -8.37 -11.58 15.75
N PRO A 137 -9.05 -11.66 16.91
CA PRO A 137 -10.28 -10.88 17.14
C PRO A 137 -10.04 -9.37 17.08
N ALA A 138 -8.92 -8.87 17.60
CA ALA A 138 -8.59 -7.45 17.53
C ALA A 138 -8.31 -7.00 16.09
N ILE A 139 -7.61 -7.83 15.28
CA ILE A 139 -7.41 -7.57 13.85
C ILE A 139 -8.76 -7.50 13.12
N PHE A 140 -9.68 -8.42 13.43
CA PHE A 140 -11.00 -8.43 12.82
C PHE A 140 -11.80 -7.18 13.17
N LEU A 141 -11.84 -6.79 14.45
CA LEU A 141 -12.53 -5.57 14.87
C LEU A 141 -11.90 -4.31 14.27
N TYR A 142 -10.57 -4.25 14.17
CA TYR A 142 -9.87 -3.17 13.47
C TYR A 142 -10.29 -3.09 12.01
N ALA A 143 -10.27 -4.22 11.29
CA ALA A 143 -10.66 -4.26 9.89
C ALA A 143 -12.13 -3.85 9.70
N LEU A 144 -13.03 -4.31 10.57
CA LEU A 144 -14.44 -3.93 10.55
C LEU A 144 -14.62 -2.42 10.74
N ASN A 145 -13.98 -1.83 11.76
CA ASN A 145 -14.03 -0.39 12.00
C ASN A 145 -13.46 0.40 10.83
N PHE A 146 -12.35 -0.07 10.25
CA PHE A 146 -11.75 0.55 9.08
C PHE A 146 -12.72 0.54 7.89
N CYS A 147 -13.38 -0.58 7.60
CA CYS A 147 -14.37 -0.67 6.52
C CYS A 147 -15.59 0.23 6.74
N LEU A 148 -16.03 0.39 8.00
CA LEU A 148 -17.17 1.25 8.34
C LEU A 148 -16.82 2.74 8.33
N GLY A 149 -15.60 3.09 8.74
CA GLY A 149 -15.14 4.47 8.85
C GLY A 149 -14.53 5.03 7.56
N ASN A 150 -13.99 4.18 6.69
CA ASN A 150 -13.40 4.58 5.42
C ASN A 150 -14.50 4.81 4.36
N THR A 151 -15.30 5.84 4.59
CA THR A 151 -16.36 6.32 3.70
C THR A 151 -15.88 7.53 2.92
N ALA A 152 -16.41 7.72 1.71
CA ALA A 152 -16.12 8.93 0.96
C ALA A 152 -16.66 10.14 1.73
N PRO A 153 -15.87 11.22 1.93
CA PRO A 153 -16.29 12.38 2.72
C PRO A 153 -17.46 13.14 2.09
N VAL A 154 -17.69 12.96 0.79
CA VAL A 154 -18.80 13.53 0.04
C VAL A 154 -19.79 12.41 -0.28
N ALA A 155 -20.98 12.49 0.33
CA ALA A 155 -22.08 11.57 0.05
C ALA A 155 -22.83 11.92 -1.25
N ASP A 156 -22.81 13.19 -1.65
CA ASP A 156 -23.47 13.71 -2.85
C ASP A 156 -22.45 14.35 -3.80
N TRP A 157 -22.15 13.65 -4.89
CA TRP A 157 -21.24 14.11 -5.93
C TRP A 157 -21.93 14.92 -7.04
N THR A 158 -23.26 15.08 -6.98
CA THR A 158 -24.06 15.85 -7.96
C THR A 158 -23.52 17.26 -8.21
N PRO A 159 -23.00 18.01 -7.21
CA PRO A 159 -22.43 19.34 -7.44
C PRO A 159 -21.11 19.36 -8.24
N TYR A 160 -20.48 18.20 -8.45
CA TYR A 160 -19.18 18.05 -9.10
C TYR A 160 -19.24 17.26 -10.43
N LEU A 161 -20.45 16.82 -10.83
CA LEU A 161 -20.75 16.14 -12.11
C LEU A 161 -21.43 17.12 -13.07
#